data_AF-A0A8T5AQG6-F1
#
_entry.id   AF-A0A8T5AQG6-F1
#
_cell.length_a   1.000
_cell.length_b   1.000
_cell.length_c   1.000
_cell.angle_alpha   90.00
_cell.angle_beta   90.00
_cell.angle_gamma   90.00
#
_symmetry.space_group_name_H-M   'P 1'
#
loop_
_entity.id
_entity.type
_entity.pdbx_description
1 polymer ?
#
loop_
_entity_poly.entity_id
_entity_poly.type
_entity_poly.pdbx_seq_one_letter_code
_entity_poly.pdbx_strand_id
1 'polypeptide(L)'
;MSSYKTSLYVSKVELPIFPTRASVRKGVWESLKEIKLSENVQESIKFIEKTQNVIFNDTIIAFSVREIPEEKYYLVSFFPYGENTSIWTKRDNIKAMNDVINFCDVLGNELDVIVEEGILHFNRQYLDSKHVIDISDWDVSFSSINPPEKRDLKSVLEELRRSGYNYVIEKVPKGKNFQIFTQTYLRDRGPIELLKQFLRRFGKVEGPKSLITARELGEKIYDKENTIFIFVENEKMLEAWYKNLKIFFDSNRIATQYVMDRTIYEKIKLPGIQANFILEVMTKLGLKPIQLRPPENIIDSDGFLCLSSIESTTRRLFGALFTYAKEGLEIEEEVQIYQDVEFSIHEGTLEIPAKDIGLLSEKISKLIGKG
;
A
#
# COMPACT_ATOMS: atom_id res chain seq x y z
N MET A 1 19.67 -18.45 15.61
CA MET A 1 18.95 -17.65 14.60
C MET A 1 17.78 -16.99 15.30
N SER A 2 17.66 -15.66 15.27
CA SER A 2 16.56 -14.96 15.94
C SER A 2 15.31 -15.01 15.07
N SER A 3 14.27 -15.70 15.52
CA SER A 3 12.95 -15.64 14.89
C SER A 3 12.22 -14.36 15.32
N TYR A 4 11.57 -13.68 14.38
CA TYR A 4 10.78 -12.49 14.66
C TYR A 4 9.44 -12.92 15.25
N LYS A 5 9.16 -12.41 16.46
CA LYS A 5 7.89 -12.59 17.15
C LYS A 5 6.79 -11.86 16.38
N THR A 6 5.69 -12.55 16.09
CA THR A 6 4.53 -11.93 15.44
C THR A 6 3.37 -11.77 16.43
N SER A 7 2.32 -11.06 16.04
CA SER A 7 1.04 -11.04 16.75
C SER A 7 -0.03 -11.92 16.07
N LEU A 8 0.42 -12.88 15.24
CA LEU A 8 -0.42 -13.76 14.45
C LEU A 8 -0.45 -15.17 15.04
N TYR A 9 -1.65 -15.72 15.17
CA TYR A 9 -1.91 -17.08 15.58
C TYR A 9 -2.71 -17.79 14.49
N VAL A 10 -2.40 -19.06 14.26
CA VAL A 10 -3.00 -19.87 13.19
C VAL A 10 -3.48 -21.20 13.75
N SER A 11 -4.72 -21.56 13.41
CA SER A 11 -5.31 -22.87 13.73
C SER A 11 -5.73 -23.54 12.44
N LYS A 12 -5.31 -24.79 12.22
CA LYS A 12 -5.96 -25.67 11.25
C LYS A 12 -7.26 -26.19 11.85
N VAL A 13 -8.32 -26.24 11.06
CA VAL A 13 -9.64 -26.70 11.49
C VAL A 13 -9.74 -28.19 11.22
N GLU A 14 -9.60 -28.96 12.30
CA GLU A 14 -9.75 -30.41 12.31
C GLU A 14 -11.16 -30.85 12.77
N LEU A 15 -12.03 -29.88 13.06
CA LEU A 15 -13.39 -30.13 13.51
C LEU A 15 -14.27 -30.68 12.36
N PRO A 16 -15.29 -31.52 12.67
CA PRO A 16 -16.19 -32.10 11.67
C PRO A 16 -16.99 -31.04 10.90
N ILE A 17 -17.31 -29.94 11.59
CA ILE A 17 -18.02 -28.79 11.04
C ILE A 17 -17.07 -27.59 11.15
N PHE A 18 -16.96 -26.84 10.05
CA PHE A 18 -16.19 -25.59 10.05
C PHE A 18 -16.95 -24.54 10.86
N PRO A 19 -16.43 -24.06 12.01
CA PRO A 19 -17.13 -23.09 12.85
C PRO A 19 -17.41 -21.80 12.09
N THR A 20 -18.35 -20.98 12.56
CA THR A 20 -18.53 -19.64 11.98
C THR A 20 -17.49 -18.65 12.52
N ARG A 21 -17.04 -17.69 11.71
CA ARG A 21 -16.15 -16.60 12.16
C ARG A 21 -16.65 -15.88 13.42
N ALA A 22 -17.96 -15.71 13.57
CA ALA A 22 -18.56 -15.08 14.74
C ALA A 22 -18.39 -15.94 16.01
N SER A 23 -18.58 -17.26 15.89
CA SER A 23 -18.33 -18.24 16.95
C SER A 23 -16.87 -18.20 17.39
N VAL A 24 -15.94 -18.28 16.44
CA VAL A 24 -14.49 -18.21 16.72
C VAL A 24 -14.09 -16.88 17.37
N ARG A 25 -14.59 -15.75 16.87
CA ARG A 25 -14.32 -14.43 17.47
C ARG A 25 -14.78 -14.36 18.93
N LYS A 26 -15.97 -14.88 19.22
CA LYS A 26 -16.49 -14.95 20.59
C LYS A 26 -15.61 -15.86 21.45
N GLY A 27 -15.27 -17.05 20.95
CA GLY A 27 -14.38 -17.98 21.65
C GLY A 27 -13.03 -17.34 21.99
N VAL A 28 -12.39 -16.65 21.04
CA VAL A 28 -11.14 -15.91 21.29
C VAL A 28 -11.33 -14.91 22.43
N TRP A 29 -12.41 -14.12 22.42
CA TRP A 29 -12.68 -13.15 23.50
C TRP A 29 -12.82 -13.81 24.87
N GLU A 30 -13.54 -14.93 24.96
CA GLU A 30 -13.68 -15.67 26.22
C GLU A 30 -12.34 -16.27 26.67
N SER A 31 -11.58 -16.89 25.78
CA SER A 31 -10.24 -17.41 26.07
C SER A 31 -9.30 -16.34 26.60
N LEU A 32 -9.36 -15.10 26.09
CA LEU A 32 -8.55 -13.99 26.58
C LEU A 32 -8.86 -13.62 28.04
N LYS A 33 -10.12 -13.76 28.48
CA LYS A 33 -10.54 -13.45 29.86
C LYS A 33 -10.14 -14.54 30.85
N GLU A 34 -9.96 -15.77 30.37
CA GLU A 34 -9.63 -16.93 31.18
C GLU A 34 -8.12 -17.15 31.35
N ILE A 35 -7.28 -16.34 30.72
CA ILE A 35 -5.82 -16.47 30.81
C ILE A 35 -5.38 -16.38 32.28
N LYS A 36 -4.77 -17.47 32.76
CA LYS A 36 -4.17 -17.51 34.10
C LYS A 36 -2.83 -16.79 34.07
N LEU A 37 -2.79 -15.61 34.66
CA LEU A 37 -1.60 -14.76 34.72
C LEU A 37 -1.08 -14.67 36.15
N SER A 38 0.20 -14.36 36.32
CA SER A 38 0.73 -13.96 37.61
C SER A 38 0.06 -12.64 38.05
N GLU A 39 -0.16 -12.46 39.35
CA GLU A 39 -0.91 -11.30 39.90
C GLU A 39 -0.41 -9.95 39.34
N ASN A 40 0.91 -9.76 39.22
CA ASN A 40 1.53 -8.54 38.68
C ASN A 40 1.19 -8.26 37.20
N VAL A 41 0.99 -9.31 36.38
CA VAL A 41 0.65 -9.16 34.95
C VAL A 41 -0.85 -9.00 34.78
N GLN A 42 -1.64 -9.60 35.65
CA GLN A 42 -3.10 -9.49 35.65
C GLN A 42 -3.57 -8.06 35.95
N GLU A 43 -2.89 -7.33 36.83
CA GLU A 43 -3.16 -5.90 37.08
C GLU A 43 -2.89 -5.00 35.85
N SER A 44 -2.08 -5.47 34.91
CA SER A 44 -1.66 -4.73 33.72
C SER A 44 -2.63 -4.89 32.53
N ILE A 45 -3.62 -5.77 32.64
CA ILE A 45 -4.59 -6.09 31.58
C ILE A 45 -5.99 -5.63 32.00
N LYS A 46 -6.65 -4.85 31.12
CA LYS A 46 -8.06 -4.48 31.28
C LYS A 46 -8.85 -4.86 30.04
N PHE A 47 -10.11 -5.23 30.22
CA PHE A 47 -10.99 -5.63 29.12
C PHE A 47 -12.07 -4.56 28.87
N ILE A 48 -12.25 -4.17 27.61
CA ILE A 48 -13.31 -3.26 27.15
C ILE A 48 -14.39 -4.11 26.47
N GLU A 49 -15.37 -4.59 27.26
CA GLU A 49 -16.41 -5.52 26.79
C GLU A 49 -17.18 -5.02 25.56
N LYS A 50 -17.54 -3.73 25.54
CA LYS A 50 -18.35 -3.14 24.46
C LYS A 50 -17.69 -3.29 23.07
N THR A 51 -16.37 -3.21 23.01
CA THR A 51 -15.61 -3.26 21.77
C THR A 51 -14.79 -4.54 21.62
N GLN A 52 -14.80 -5.41 22.63
CA GLN A 52 -13.93 -6.59 22.73
C GLN A 52 -12.44 -6.23 22.52
N ASN A 53 -12.00 -5.15 23.18
CA ASN A 53 -10.60 -4.73 23.14
C ASN A 53 -9.92 -5.01 24.48
N VAL A 54 -8.60 -5.21 24.43
CA VAL A 54 -7.75 -5.35 25.61
C VAL A 54 -6.98 -4.04 25.80
N ILE A 55 -6.75 -3.62 27.05
CA ILE A 55 -5.78 -2.56 27.37
C ILE A 55 -4.58 -3.22 28.03
N PHE A 56 -3.39 -2.99 27.48
CA PHE A 56 -2.12 -3.49 28.02
C PHE A 56 -1.07 -2.38 27.94
N ASN A 57 -0.43 -2.03 29.06
CA ASN A 57 0.54 -0.91 29.15
C ASN A 57 0.03 0.42 28.56
N ASP A 58 -1.24 0.74 28.81
CA ASP A 58 -1.98 1.89 28.27
C ASP A 58 -2.22 1.87 26.75
N THR A 59 -1.81 0.80 26.06
CA THR A 59 -2.12 0.58 24.65
C THR A 59 -3.40 -0.23 24.54
N ILE A 60 -4.38 0.28 23.78
CA ILE A 60 -5.57 -0.48 23.41
C ILE A 60 -5.17 -1.45 22.30
N ILE A 61 -5.48 -2.72 22.46
CA ILE A 61 -5.20 -3.81 21.54
C ILE A 61 -6.53 -4.38 21.07
N ALA A 62 -6.72 -4.36 19.76
CA ALA A 62 -7.84 -5.04 19.11
C ALA A 62 -7.34 -6.35 18.49
N PHE A 63 -8.29 -7.23 18.15
CA PHE A 63 -8.00 -8.46 17.42
C PHE A 63 -8.96 -8.67 16.27
N SER A 64 -8.47 -9.34 15.23
CA SER A 64 -9.24 -9.77 14.07
C SER A 64 -9.20 -11.28 13.96
N VAL A 65 -10.30 -11.86 13.48
CA VAL A 65 -10.40 -13.29 13.14
C VAL A 65 -10.71 -13.39 11.66
N ARG A 66 -9.89 -14.14 10.92
CA ARG A 66 -10.06 -14.40 9.49
C ARG A 66 -10.13 -15.89 9.24
N GLU A 67 -11.05 -16.31 8.38
CA GLU A 67 -11.17 -17.69 7.91
C GLU A 67 -10.57 -17.83 6.52
N ILE A 68 -9.98 -19.01 6.26
CA ILE A 68 -9.52 -19.48 4.96
C ILE A 68 -10.15 -20.87 4.77
N PRO A 69 -11.42 -20.95 4.33
CA PRO A 69 -12.17 -22.20 4.31
C PRO A 69 -11.55 -23.29 3.42
N GLU A 70 -10.94 -22.91 2.30
CA GLU A 70 -10.34 -23.81 1.31
C GLU A 70 -9.17 -24.60 1.90
N GLU A 71 -8.37 -23.95 2.72
CA GLU A 71 -7.22 -24.55 3.39
C GLU A 71 -7.58 -25.03 4.81
N LYS A 72 -8.84 -24.84 5.23
CA LYS A 72 -9.34 -25.11 6.57
C LYS A 72 -8.50 -24.41 7.65
N TYR A 73 -8.23 -23.12 7.52
CA TYR A 73 -7.52 -22.35 8.56
C TYR A 73 -8.35 -21.23 9.16
N TYR A 74 -8.05 -20.93 10.41
CA TYR A 74 -8.35 -19.65 11.06
C TYR A 74 -7.06 -18.91 11.40
N LEU A 75 -7.12 -17.59 11.23
CA LEU A 75 -6.08 -16.65 11.62
C LEU A 75 -6.62 -15.71 12.70
N VAL A 76 -5.87 -15.51 13.77
CA VAL A 76 -6.14 -14.50 14.80
C VAL A 76 -4.96 -13.55 14.86
N SER A 77 -5.20 -12.27 14.64
CA SER A 77 -4.15 -11.25 14.67
C SER A 77 -4.47 -10.16 15.67
N PHE A 78 -3.50 -9.81 16.53
CA PHE A 78 -3.58 -8.69 17.46
C PHE A 78 -2.88 -7.46 16.89
N PHE A 79 -3.46 -6.28 17.10
CA PHE A 79 -2.91 -5.03 16.58
C PHE A 79 -3.30 -3.85 17.48
N PRO A 80 -2.50 -2.77 17.50
CA PRO A 80 -2.79 -1.63 18.33
C PRO A 80 -3.99 -0.87 17.73
N TYR A 81 -4.86 -0.38 18.61
CA TYR A 81 -6.07 0.35 18.27
C TYR A 81 -6.08 1.70 18.97
N GLY A 82 -6.61 2.72 18.32
CA GLY A 82 -6.76 4.05 18.92
C GLY A 82 -7.73 4.89 18.12
N GLU A 83 -8.55 5.68 18.81
CA GLU A 83 -9.54 6.55 18.15
C GLU A 83 -8.88 7.68 17.33
N ASN A 84 -7.57 7.93 17.52
CA ASN A 84 -6.79 8.93 16.78
C ASN A 84 -5.42 8.38 16.34
N THR A 85 -5.37 7.25 15.62
CA THR A 85 -4.08 6.74 15.07
C THR A 85 -3.41 7.72 14.11
N SER A 86 -4.15 8.66 13.52
CA SER A 86 -3.66 9.71 12.61
C SER A 86 -2.72 10.73 13.25
N ILE A 87 -2.66 10.82 14.59
CA ILE A 87 -1.75 11.70 15.32
C ILE A 87 -0.58 10.96 15.98
N TRP A 88 -0.50 9.64 15.85
CA TRP A 88 0.56 8.86 16.48
C TRP A 88 1.91 9.21 15.87
N THR A 89 2.87 9.58 16.72
CA THR A 89 4.25 9.76 16.28
C THR A 89 4.88 8.40 15.96
N LYS A 90 6.02 8.40 15.27
CA LYS A 90 6.82 7.18 15.06
C LYS A 90 7.13 6.46 16.38
N ARG A 91 7.41 7.23 17.45
CA ARG A 91 7.71 6.67 18.78
C ARG A 91 6.48 5.98 19.38
N ASP A 92 5.30 6.59 19.24
CA ASP A 92 4.04 6.01 19.73
C ASP A 92 3.70 4.72 18.99
N ASN A 93 3.88 4.69 17.66
CA ASN A 93 3.69 3.49 16.85
C ASN A 93 4.62 2.35 17.28
N ILE A 94 5.91 2.64 17.49
CA ILE A 94 6.89 1.63 17.95
C ILE A 94 6.52 1.11 19.34
N LYS A 95 6.15 2.02 20.27
CA LYS A 95 5.72 1.62 21.62
C LYS A 95 4.48 0.72 21.54
N ALA A 96 3.45 1.14 20.81
CA ALA A 96 2.20 0.39 20.70
C ALA A 96 2.41 -0.98 20.06
N MET A 97 3.26 -1.10 19.04
CA MET A 97 3.60 -2.40 18.46
C MET A 97 4.37 -3.29 19.43
N ASN A 98 5.32 -2.74 20.19
CA ASN A 98 6.02 -3.51 21.22
C ASN A 98 5.05 -3.96 22.32
N ASP A 99 4.11 -3.12 22.74
CA ASP A 99 3.08 -3.48 23.72
C ASP A 99 2.22 -4.64 23.21
N VAL A 100 1.84 -4.66 21.92
CA VAL A 100 1.13 -5.79 21.30
C VAL A 100 1.95 -7.06 21.29
N ILE A 101 3.23 -6.99 20.91
CA ILE A 101 4.11 -8.17 20.91
C ILE A 101 4.33 -8.71 22.33
N ASN A 102 4.52 -7.82 23.31
CA ASN A 102 4.64 -8.16 24.72
C ASN A 102 3.35 -8.77 25.27
N PHE A 103 2.19 -8.26 24.86
CA PHE A 103 0.91 -8.86 25.19
C PHE A 103 0.79 -10.28 24.62
N CYS A 104 1.17 -10.51 23.37
CA CYS A 104 1.22 -11.86 22.80
C CYS A 104 2.27 -12.75 23.48
N ASP A 105 3.36 -12.20 24.02
CA ASP A 105 4.31 -12.96 24.85
C ASP A 105 3.68 -13.41 26.17
N VAL A 106 2.85 -12.57 26.77
CA VAL A 106 2.05 -12.90 27.97
C VAL A 106 0.99 -13.97 27.66
N LEU A 107 0.34 -13.86 26.51
CA LEU A 107 -0.65 -14.82 25.99
C LEU A 107 -0.05 -16.21 25.77
N GLY A 108 1.24 -16.27 25.43
CA GLY A 108 1.96 -17.49 25.13
C GLY A 108 1.90 -17.88 23.65
N ASN A 109 2.51 -19.01 23.32
CA ASN A 109 2.65 -19.47 21.93
C ASN A 109 1.43 -20.25 21.45
N GLU A 110 0.59 -20.70 22.37
CA GLU A 110 -0.59 -21.51 22.12
C GLU A 110 -1.79 -20.81 22.73
N LEU A 111 -2.91 -20.84 22.01
CA LEU A 111 -4.18 -20.29 22.46
C LEU A 111 -5.29 -21.27 22.11
N ASP A 112 -5.90 -21.84 23.14
CA ASP A 112 -7.04 -22.72 22.98
C ASP A 112 -8.34 -21.91 22.95
N VAL A 113 -9.09 -22.06 21.86
CA VAL A 113 -10.33 -21.35 21.62
C VAL A 113 -11.48 -22.34 21.61
N ILE A 114 -12.35 -22.25 22.61
CA ILE A 114 -13.54 -23.09 22.72
C ILE A 114 -14.66 -22.48 21.85
N VAL A 115 -15.16 -23.27 20.92
CA VAL A 115 -16.35 -23.00 20.10
C VAL A 115 -17.39 -24.09 20.31
N GLU A 116 -18.60 -23.90 19.80
CA GLU A 116 -19.69 -24.88 19.93
C GLU A 116 -19.30 -26.24 19.33
N GLU A 117 -18.57 -26.21 18.22
CA GLU A 117 -18.17 -27.40 17.45
C GLU A 117 -16.94 -28.12 18.02
N GLY A 118 -16.26 -27.56 19.02
CA GLY A 118 -15.06 -28.14 19.65
C GLY A 118 -14.01 -27.11 20.07
N ILE A 119 -12.75 -27.53 20.12
CA ILE A 119 -11.62 -26.66 20.49
C ILE A 119 -10.75 -26.43 19.25
N LEU A 120 -10.42 -25.16 19.00
CA LEU A 120 -9.45 -24.75 18.00
C LEU A 120 -8.11 -24.44 18.69
N HIS A 121 -7.05 -25.10 18.25
CA HIS A 121 -5.70 -24.94 18.79
C HIS A 121 -4.90 -23.96 17.93
N PHE A 122 -4.78 -22.72 18.41
CA PHE A 122 -4.07 -21.66 17.71
C PHE A 122 -2.60 -21.62 18.09
N ASN A 123 -1.73 -21.68 17.09
CA ASN A 123 -0.28 -21.59 17.26
C ASN A 123 0.24 -20.24 16.77
N ARG A 124 0.99 -19.54 17.62
CA ARG A 124 1.66 -18.30 17.28
C ARG A 124 2.71 -18.53 16.20
N GLN A 125 2.65 -17.72 15.15
CA GLN A 125 3.59 -17.81 14.04
C GLN A 125 4.84 -16.98 14.34
N TYR A 126 5.96 -17.46 13.83
CA TYR A 126 7.23 -16.76 13.87
C TYR A 126 7.74 -16.58 12.46
N LEU A 127 8.26 -15.40 12.17
CA LEU A 127 8.91 -15.15 10.90
C LEU A 127 10.41 -15.38 11.09
N ASP A 128 10.92 -16.38 10.39
CA ASP A 128 12.35 -16.60 10.31
C ASP A 128 12.97 -15.55 9.38
N SER A 129 14.30 -15.38 9.45
CA SER A 129 15.03 -14.49 8.53
C SER A 129 14.86 -14.85 7.05
N LYS A 130 14.40 -16.07 6.74
CA LYS A 130 14.05 -16.52 5.38
C LYS A 130 12.64 -16.12 4.92
N HIS A 131 11.78 -15.66 5.84
CA HIS A 131 10.41 -15.24 5.56
C HIS A 131 10.27 -13.70 5.49
N VAL A 132 11.38 -12.97 5.54
CA VAL A 132 11.43 -11.52 5.41
C VAL A 132 12.10 -11.14 4.09
N ILE A 133 11.58 -10.08 3.46
CA ILE A 133 12.24 -9.44 2.33
C ILE A 133 13.31 -8.52 2.92
N ASP A 134 14.57 -8.95 2.81
CA ASP A 134 15.70 -8.08 3.12
C ASP A 134 15.87 -7.06 1.98
N ILE A 135 15.57 -5.80 2.27
CA ILE A 135 15.72 -4.69 1.33
C ILE A 135 17.02 -3.90 1.57
N SER A 136 17.93 -4.40 2.40
CA SER A 136 19.15 -3.67 2.76
C SER A 136 20.07 -3.40 1.57
N ASP A 137 20.08 -4.33 0.59
CA ASP A 137 20.84 -4.21 -0.65
C ASP A 137 20.02 -3.61 -1.81
N TRP A 138 18.80 -3.14 -1.54
CA TRP A 138 17.97 -2.54 -2.60
C TRP A 138 18.46 -1.15 -2.94
N ASP A 139 18.25 -0.77 -4.19
CA ASP A 139 18.60 0.54 -4.71
C ASP A 139 17.36 1.42 -4.84
N VAL A 140 17.55 2.72 -4.66
CA VAL A 140 16.57 3.75 -5.01
C VAL A 140 17.03 4.40 -6.30
N SER A 141 16.17 4.33 -7.30
CA SER A 141 16.36 4.98 -8.60
C SER A 141 15.48 6.22 -8.73
N PHE A 142 16.09 7.29 -9.23
CA PHE A 142 15.48 8.54 -9.62
C PHE A 142 15.55 8.62 -11.15
N SER A 143 14.76 7.79 -11.82
CA SER A 143 14.83 7.62 -13.29
C SER A 143 14.27 8.82 -14.05
N SER A 144 13.41 9.62 -13.43
CA SER A 144 12.74 10.75 -14.06
C SER A 144 13.56 12.04 -14.05
N ILE A 145 14.66 12.13 -13.27
CA ILE A 145 15.53 13.31 -13.26
C ILE A 145 16.61 13.23 -14.36
N ASN A 146 17.22 14.36 -14.69
CA ASN A 146 18.28 14.44 -15.70
C ASN A 146 19.57 15.03 -15.10
N PRO A 147 20.69 14.27 -15.05
CA PRO A 147 20.79 12.86 -15.43
C PRO A 147 20.07 11.93 -14.43
N PRO A 148 19.60 10.74 -14.88
CA PRO A 148 19.06 9.72 -13.98
C PRO A 148 20.08 9.32 -12.90
N GLU A 149 19.59 8.96 -11.74
CA GLU A 149 20.43 8.61 -10.60
C GLU A 149 19.97 7.31 -9.95
N LYS A 150 20.93 6.53 -9.44
CA LYS A 150 20.72 5.30 -8.68
C LYS A 150 21.60 5.36 -7.44
N ARG A 151 21.05 5.01 -6.27
CA ARG A 151 21.78 4.96 -5.00
C ARG A 151 21.30 3.81 -4.16
N ASP A 152 22.14 3.31 -3.27
CA ASP A 152 21.72 2.33 -2.27
C ASP A 152 20.66 2.92 -1.32
N LEU A 153 19.71 2.09 -0.89
CA LEU A 153 18.62 2.50 -0.01
C LEU A 153 19.13 3.10 1.29
N LYS A 154 20.21 2.55 1.85
CA LYS A 154 20.77 3.00 3.12
C LYS A 154 21.25 4.45 3.04
N SER A 155 22.01 4.81 2.01
CA SER A 155 22.45 6.19 1.75
C SER A 155 21.27 7.14 1.55
N VAL A 156 20.21 6.71 0.86
CA VAL A 156 19.00 7.52 0.70
C VAL A 156 18.30 7.76 2.04
N LEU A 157 18.17 6.72 2.88
CA LEU A 157 17.58 6.86 4.21
C LEU A 157 18.42 7.76 5.13
N GLU A 158 19.75 7.72 5.02
CA GLU A 158 20.65 8.61 5.74
C GLU A 158 20.48 10.07 5.29
N GLU A 159 20.38 10.33 3.98
CA GLU A 159 20.11 11.68 3.48
C GLU A 159 18.71 12.18 3.85
N LEU A 160 17.70 11.32 3.83
CA LEU A 160 16.36 11.66 4.32
C LEU A 160 16.37 12.02 5.81
N ARG A 161 17.23 11.40 6.63
CA ARG A 161 17.39 11.80 8.05
C ARG A 161 18.04 13.17 8.19
N ARG A 162 18.96 13.54 7.30
CA ARG A 162 19.71 14.81 7.37
C ARG A 162 18.92 15.98 6.78
N SER A 163 18.40 15.79 5.58
CA SER A 163 17.81 16.82 4.74
C SER A 163 16.27 16.78 4.74
N GLY A 164 15.67 15.71 5.28
CA GLY A 164 14.22 15.54 5.36
C GLY A 164 13.56 15.54 3.98
N TYR A 165 12.39 16.17 3.91
CA TYR A 165 11.61 16.27 2.67
C TYR A 165 12.25 17.17 1.60
N ASN A 166 13.25 17.99 1.94
CA ASN A 166 13.96 18.79 0.93
C ASN A 166 14.73 17.89 -0.05
N TYR A 167 15.30 16.79 0.45
CA TYR A 167 15.96 15.80 -0.41
C TYR A 167 15.00 15.21 -1.44
N VAL A 168 13.79 14.84 -1.01
CA VAL A 168 12.73 14.36 -1.91
C VAL A 168 12.40 15.40 -2.98
N ILE A 169 12.19 16.65 -2.57
CA ILE A 169 11.84 17.76 -3.45
C ILE A 169 12.92 18.03 -4.52
N GLU A 170 14.20 17.91 -4.17
CA GLU A 170 15.30 18.09 -5.12
C GLU A 170 15.36 17.00 -6.19
N LYS A 171 14.85 15.80 -5.89
CA LYS A 171 14.82 14.64 -6.79
C LYS A 171 13.57 14.55 -7.65
N VAL A 172 12.72 15.58 -7.64
CA VAL A 172 11.53 15.65 -8.50
C VAL A 172 11.90 16.15 -9.90
N PRO A 173 11.40 15.52 -10.97
CA PRO A 173 11.62 15.97 -12.34
C PRO A 173 11.12 17.39 -12.59
N LYS A 174 11.85 18.14 -13.42
CA LYS A 174 11.52 19.53 -13.81
C LYS A 174 11.02 19.58 -15.26
N GLY A 175 10.55 20.76 -15.67
CA GLY A 175 10.10 21.03 -17.04
C GLY A 175 8.61 20.77 -17.29
N LYS A 176 7.79 20.73 -16.24
CA LYS A 176 6.35 20.47 -16.35
C LYS A 176 5.53 21.74 -16.55
N ASN A 177 4.36 21.61 -17.15
CA ASN A 177 3.42 22.70 -17.37
C ASN A 177 2.28 22.58 -16.36
N PHE A 178 2.07 23.63 -15.56
CA PHE A 178 1.04 23.69 -14.53
C PHE A 178 -0.02 24.71 -14.92
N GLN A 179 -1.26 24.25 -15.11
CA GLN A 179 -2.41 25.09 -15.45
C GLN A 179 -3.31 25.23 -14.23
N ILE A 180 -3.34 26.40 -13.58
CA ILE A 180 -4.11 26.61 -12.36
C ILE A 180 -5.50 27.18 -12.70
N PHE A 181 -6.53 26.55 -12.17
CA PHE A 181 -7.92 26.95 -12.30
C PHE A 181 -8.56 27.21 -10.95
N THR A 182 -9.32 28.30 -10.87
CA THR A 182 -10.05 28.70 -9.67
C THR A 182 -11.17 29.67 -10.06
N GLN A 183 -12.18 29.76 -9.22
CA GLN A 183 -13.27 30.70 -9.20
C GLN A 183 -13.21 31.52 -7.91
N THR A 184 -12.80 30.89 -6.80
CA THR A 184 -12.57 31.55 -5.49
C THR A 184 -11.53 32.68 -5.59
N TYR A 185 -10.44 32.47 -6.34
CA TYR A 185 -9.28 33.37 -6.35
C TYR A 185 -9.02 34.05 -7.71
N LEU A 186 -10.06 34.25 -8.53
CA LEU A 186 -9.90 34.95 -9.81
C LEU A 186 -9.48 36.42 -9.64
N ARG A 187 -9.91 37.05 -8.53
CA ARG A 187 -9.69 38.48 -8.26
C ARG A 187 -8.66 38.74 -7.16
N ASP A 188 -8.46 37.78 -6.26
CA ASP A 188 -7.50 37.87 -5.17
C ASP A 188 -6.38 36.83 -5.37
N ARG A 189 -5.15 37.31 -5.54
CA ARG A 189 -3.98 36.48 -5.85
C ARG A 189 -3.31 35.86 -4.62
N GLY A 190 -3.72 36.22 -3.39
CA GLY A 190 -2.92 35.99 -2.18
C GLY A 190 -2.45 34.54 -1.98
N PRO A 191 -3.33 33.59 -1.59
CA PRO A 191 -2.91 32.22 -1.29
C PRO A 191 -2.38 31.46 -2.52
N ILE A 192 -2.94 31.72 -3.71
CA ILE A 192 -2.51 31.08 -4.95
C ILE A 192 -1.06 31.42 -5.31
N GLU A 193 -0.57 32.61 -4.97
CA GLU A 193 0.80 32.98 -5.32
C GLU A 193 1.83 32.11 -4.58
N LEU A 194 1.54 31.63 -3.36
CA LEU A 194 2.39 30.66 -2.65
C LEU A 194 2.49 29.34 -3.42
N LEU A 195 1.35 28.83 -3.91
CA LEU A 195 1.31 27.62 -4.73
C LEU A 195 2.07 27.83 -6.05
N LYS A 196 1.90 28.99 -6.70
CA LYS A 196 2.61 29.32 -7.94
C LYS A 196 4.12 29.39 -7.74
N GLN A 197 4.58 30.04 -6.67
CA GLN A 197 6.00 30.10 -6.32
C GLN A 197 6.58 28.70 -6.09
N PHE A 198 5.84 27.84 -5.38
CA PHE A 198 6.25 26.46 -5.17
C PHE A 198 6.36 25.69 -6.51
N LEU A 199 5.32 25.73 -7.34
CA LEU A 199 5.26 25.00 -8.62
C LEU A 199 6.29 25.48 -9.64
N ARG A 200 6.65 26.77 -9.63
CA ARG A 200 7.69 27.36 -10.51
C ARG A 200 9.06 26.69 -10.34
N ARG A 201 9.31 26.02 -9.21
CA ARG A 201 10.55 25.23 -8.99
C ARG A 201 10.65 24.01 -9.92
N PHE A 202 9.52 23.55 -10.45
CA PHE A 202 9.40 22.32 -11.24
C PHE A 202 8.98 22.58 -12.70
N GLY A 203 8.62 23.81 -13.06
CA GLY A 203 8.31 24.15 -14.44
C GLY A 203 7.44 25.40 -14.62
N LYS A 204 6.80 25.50 -15.79
CA LYS A 204 6.03 26.68 -16.19
C LYS A 204 4.66 26.67 -15.51
N VAL A 205 4.27 27.80 -14.91
CA VAL A 205 2.98 27.94 -14.22
C VAL A 205 2.12 29.01 -14.90
N GLU A 206 0.92 28.64 -15.34
CA GLU A 206 -0.07 29.52 -15.94
C GLU A 206 -1.34 29.61 -15.09
N GLY A 207 -2.05 30.75 -15.16
CA GLY A 207 -3.26 31.03 -14.38
C GLY A 207 -3.04 31.97 -13.17
N PRO A 208 -4.04 32.14 -12.29
CA PRO A 208 -5.31 31.41 -12.28
C PRO A 208 -6.22 31.73 -13.48
N LYS A 209 -6.89 30.71 -14.02
CA LYS A 209 -7.95 30.78 -15.05
C LYS A 209 -9.29 30.36 -14.42
N SER A 210 -10.43 30.72 -15.01
CA SER A 210 -11.74 30.31 -14.48
C SER A 210 -11.98 28.82 -14.68
N LEU A 211 -12.60 28.16 -13.69
CA LEU A 211 -13.04 26.76 -13.79
C LEU A 211 -13.84 26.48 -15.08
N ILE A 212 -14.64 27.46 -15.53
CA ILE A 212 -15.51 27.33 -16.71
C ILE A 212 -14.67 27.09 -17.98
N THR A 213 -13.47 27.68 -18.05
CA THR A 213 -12.57 27.58 -19.20
C THR A 213 -11.70 26.31 -19.18
N ALA A 214 -11.76 25.52 -18.10
CA ALA A 214 -10.86 24.38 -17.93
C ALA A 214 -11.11 23.29 -18.98
N ARG A 215 -12.37 22.99 -19.30
CA ARG A 215 -12.73 21.99 -20.31
C ARG A 215 -12.23 22.39 -21.69
N GLU A 216 -12.54 23.62 -22.11
CA GLU A 216 -12.10 24.16 -23.39
C GLU A 216 -10.57 24.12 -23.54
N LEU A 217 -9.83 24.45 -22.48
CA LEU A 217 -8.36 24.36 -22.53
C LEU A 217 -7.88 22.90 -22.58
N GLY A 218 -8.55 22.00 -21.86
CA GLY A 218 -8.25 20.57 -21.88
C GLY A 218 -8.43 19.94 -23.27
N GLU A 219 -9.43 20.39 -24.03
CA GLU A 219 -9.67 19.94 -25.41
C GLU A 219 -8.58 20.42 -26.38
N LYS A 220 -8.02 21.62 -26.14
CA LYS A 220 -7.03 22.26 -27.02
C LYS A 220 -5.59 21.89 -26.70
N ILE A 221 -5.33 21.13 -25.65
CA ILE A 221 -3.97 20.86 -25.20
C ILE A 221 -3.33 19.70 -25.98
N TYR A 222 -2.21 19.99 -26.64
CA TYR A 222 -1.47 19.02 -27.44
C TYR A 222 -0.47 18.21 -26.59
N ASP A 223 0.17 18.85 -25.61
CA ASP A 223 1.16 18.23 -24.71
C ASP A 223 0.52 17.77 -23.40
N LYS A 224 -0.29 16.71 -23.49
CA LYS A 224 -1.00 16.13 -22.34
C LYS A 224 -0.04 15.47 -21.34
N GLU A 225 1.08 14.93 -21.81
CA GLU A 225 2.03 14.15 -21.00
C GLU A 225 2.88 15.02 -20.07
N ASN A 226 3.10 16.30 -20.41
CA ASN A 226 3.82 17.23 -19.53
C ASN A 226 2.94 18.26 -18.85
N THR A 227 1.62 18.23 -19.08
CA THR A 227 0.71 19.23 -18.51
C THR A 227 -0.23 18.66 -17.46
N ILE A 228 -0.25 19.31 -16.29
CA ILE A 228 -1.22 19.04 -15.24
C ILE A 228 -2.15 20.23 -14.99
N PHE A 229 -3.42 19.93 -14.80
CA PHE A 229 -4.47 20.89 -14.45
C PHE A 229 -4.68 20.87 -12.93
N ILE A 230 -4.49 22.01 -12.29
CA ILE A 230 -4.60 22.15 -10.83
C ILE A 230 -5.83 22.99 -10.50
N PHE A 231 -6.78 22.39 -9.81
CA PHE A 231 -8.04 23.03 -9.40
C PHE A 231 -7.94 23.46 -7.94
N VAL A 232 -8.10 24.76 -7.69
CA VAL A 232 -8.00 25.35 -6.35
C VAL A 232 -9.32 25.98 -5.95
N GLU A 233 -9.97 25.41 -4.95
CA GLU A 233 -11.29 25.87 -4.48
C GLU A 233 -11.54 25.56 -3.01
N ASN A 234 -12.54 26.21 -2.43
CA ASN A 234 -13.12 25.77 -1.15
C ASN A 234 -13.91 24.46 -1.33
N GLU A 235 -14.17 23.77 -0.21
CA GLU A 235 -14.82 22.46 -0.16
C GLU A 235 -16.15 22.41 -0.93
N LYS A 236 -17.05 23.38 -0.70
CA LYS A 236 -18.36 23.44 -1.37
C LYS A 236 -18.24 23.56 -2.89
N MET A 237 -17.30 24.39 -3.35
CA MET A 237 -17.06 24.58 -4.78
C MET A 237 -16.36 23.38 -5.41
N LEU A 238 -15.44 22.71 -4.70
CA LEU A 238 -14.87 21.45 -5.15
C LEU A 238 -15.97 20.42 -5.35
N GLU A 239 -16.81 20.16 -4.35
CA GLU A 239 -17.87 19.15 -4.45
C GLU A 239 -18.80 19.37 -5.66
N ALA A 240 -19.21 20.63 -5.89
CA ALA A 240 -20.11 20.98 -6.98
C ALA A 240 -19.51 20.73 -8.39
N TRP A 241 -18.20 20.92 -8.55
CA TRP A 241 -17.53 20.83 -9.85
C TRP A 241 -16.74 19.53 -10.04
N TYR A 242 -16.35 18.87 -8.95
CA TYR A 242 -15.42 17.74 -8.93
C TYR A 242 -15.93 16.60 -9.80
N LYS A 243 -17.16 16.14 -9.60
CA LYS A 243 -17.68 14.95 -10.28
C LYS A 243 -17.67 15.12 -11.80
N ASN A 244 -18.16 16.26 -12.31
CA ASN A 244 -18.30 16.49 -13.75
C ASN A 244 -16.95 16.77 -14.43
N LEU A 245 -16.07 17.57 -13.80
CA LEU A 245 -14.76 17.84 -14.36
C LEU A 245 -13.85 16.61 -14.31
N LYS A 246 -13.85 15.87 -13.20
CA LYS A 246 -13.00 14.68 -13.03
C LYS A 246 -13.31 13.63 -14.09
N ILE A 247 -14.59 13.32 -14.31
CA ILE A 247 -15.02 12.38 -15.35
C ILE A 247 -14.51 12.82 -16.73
N PHE A 248 -14.65 14.10 -17.05
CA PHE A 248 -14.19 14.64 -18.33
C PHE A 248 -12.68 14.49 -18.51
N PHE A 249 -11.87 14.93 -17.55
CA PHE A 249 -10.41 14.90 -17.68
C PHE A 249 -9.86 13.47 -17.65
N ASP A 250 -10.44 12.57 -16.85
CA ASP A 250 -10.06 11.16 -16.83
C ASP A 250 -10.35 10.50 -18.18
N SER A 251 -11.54 10.75 -18.75
CA SER A 251 -11.92 10.23 -20.08
C SER A 251 -10.98 10.73 -21.19
N ASN A 252 -10.35 11.89 -21.00
CA ASN A 252 -9.44 12.51 -21.95
C ASN A 252 -7.95 12.27 -21.66
N ARG A 253 -7.64 11.45 -20.63
CA ARG A 253 -6.28 11.16 -20.15
C ARG A 253 -5.47 12.42 -19.83
N ILE A 254 -6.10 13.37 -19.14
CA ILE A 254 -5.45 14.62 -18.73
C ILE A 254 -5.24 14.58 -17.22
N ALA A 255 -3.99 14.76 -16.78
CA ALA A 255 -3.65 14.77 -15.36
C ALA A 255 -4.34 15.95 -14.64
N THR A 256 -4.99 15.65 -13.51
CA THR A 256 -5.66 16.66 -12.68
C THR A 256 -5.31 16.53 -11.21
N GLN A 257 -5.14 17.66 -10.54
CA GLN A 257 -4.94 17.73 -9.09
C GLN A 257 -5.91 18.74 -8.48
N TYR A 258 -6.72 18.27 -7.53
CA TYR A 258 -7.63 19.13 -6.78
C TYR A 258 -6.98 19.49 -5.45
N VAL A 259 -7.07 20.76 -5.08
CA VAL A 259 -6.44 21.32 -3.88
C VAL A 259 -7.46 22.19 -3.17
N MET A 260 -7.77 21.84 -1.92
CA MET A 260 -8.56 22.73 -1.07
C MET A 260 -7.78 24.01 -0.78
N ASP A 261 -8.44 25.15 -0.89
CA ASP A 261 -7.90 26.47 -0.60
C ASP A 261 -7.25 26.56 0.80
N ARG A 262 -7.89 25.96 1.80
CA ARG A 262 -7.39 25.84 3.17
C ARG A 262 -6.03 25.15 3.24
N THR A 263 -5.80 24.13 2.40
CA THR A 263 -4.51 23.43 2.34
C THR A 263 -3.40 24.35 1.84
N ILE A 264 -3.72 25.25 0.89
CA ILE A 264 -2.76 26.23 0.38
C ILE A 264 -2.45 27.27 1.46
N TYR A 265 -3.46 27.82 2.11
CA TYR A 265 -3.28 28.86 3.12
C TYR A 265 -2.53 28.35 4.37
N GLU A 266 -2.92 27.17 4.87
CA GLU A 266 -2.45 26.67 6.16
C GLU A 266 -1.21 25.77 6.04
N LYS A 267 -1.11 24.97 4.97
CA LYS A 267 -0.24 23.78 4.96
C LYS A 267 0.84 23.78 3.89
N ILE A 268 0.72 24.54 2.80
CA ILE A 268 1.68 24.50 1.68
C ILE A 268 3.09 24.96 2.06
N LYS A 269 3.26 25.62 3.21
CA LYS A 269 4.57 26.02 3.74
C LYS A 269 5.33 24.85 4.38
N LEU A 270 4.64 23.75 4.70
CA LEU A 270 5.23 22.59 5.34
C LEU A 270 5.93 21.70 4.29
N PRO A 271 7.24 21.40 4.43
CA PRO A 271 8.00 20.64 3.43
C PRO A 271 7.42 19.25 3.13
N GLY A 272 6.84 18.57 4.12
CA GLY A 272 6.18 17.28 3.90
C GLY A 272 4.93 17.37 3.04
N ILE A 273 4.15 18.44 3.18
CA ILE A 273 2.95 18.70 2.35
C ILE A 273 3.38 19.04 0.92
N GLN A 274 4.42 19.87 0.77
CA GLN A 274 5.01 20.18 -0.52
C GLN A 274 5.51 18.93 -1.25
N ALA A 275 6.28 18.10 -0.56
CA ALA A 275 6.81 16.85 -1.11
C ALA A 275 5.68 15.89 -1.51
N ASN A 276 4.71 15.65 -0.63
CA ASN A 276 3.57 14.78 -0.94
C ASN A 276 2.78 15.28 -2.16
N PHE A 277 2.46 16.58 -2.17
CA PHE A 277 1.71 17.20 -3.26
C PHE A 277 2.42 17.08 -4.61
N ILE A 278 3.72 17.40 -4.68
CA ILE A 278 4.42 17.34 -5.96
C ILE A 278 4.68 15.90 -6.42
N LEU A 279 4.92 14.96 -5.50
CA LEU A 279 5.03 13.54 -5.83
C LEU A 279 3.73 13.01 -6.44
N GLU A 280 2.57 13.33 -5.84
CA GLU A 280 1.26 12.95 -6.38
C GLU A 280 1.05 13.53 -7.79
N VAL A 281 1.39 14.81 -7.97
CA VAL A 281 1.32 15.48 -9.27
C VAL A 281 2.18 14.78 -10.33
N MET A 282 3.42 14.40 -9.99
CA MET A 282 4.29 13.67 -10.92
C MET A 282 3.77 12.28 -11.24
N THR A 283 3.25 11.55 -10.26
CA THR A 283 2.63 10.23 -10.46
C THR A 283 1.44 10.31 -11.42
N LYS A 284 0.61 11.37 -11.34
CA LYS A 284 -0.51 11.58 -12.26
C LYS A 284 -0.09 11.93 -13.69
N LEU A 285 1.14 12.41 -13.86
CA LEU A 285 1.77 12.59 -15.18
C LEU A 285 2.46 11.30 -15.67
N GLY A 286 2.24 10.17 -15.00
CA GLY A 286 2.86 8.88 -15.34
C GLY A 286 4.31 8.75 -14.91
N LEU A 287 4.85 9.73 -14.18
CA LEU A 287 6.25 9.72 -13.75
C LEU A 287 6.39 8.99 -12.42
N LYS A 288 7.51 8.30 -12.24
CA LYS A 288 7.85 7.61 -11.00
C LYS A 288 9.14 8.24 -10.46
N PRO A 289 9.04 9.40 -9.77
CA PRO A 289 10.21 10.20 -9.40
C PRO A 289 11.16 9.48 -8.44
N ILE A 290 10.63 8.58 -7.62
CA ILE A 290 11.40 7.72 -6.71
C ILE A 290 10.89 6.29 -6.89
N GLN A 291 11.78 5.39 -7.25
CA GLN A 291 11.48 3.97 -7.43
C GLN A 291 12.45 3.16 -6.58
N LEU A 292 11.92 2.31 -5.72
CA LEU A 292 12.70 1.32 -5.03
C LEU A 292 12.87 0.10 -5.96
N ARG A 293 14.10 -0.34 -6.19
CA ARG A 293 14.46 -1.44 -7.09
C ARG A 293 15.25 -2.51 -6.35
N PRO A 294 14.95 -3.80 -6.56
CA PRO A 294 15.82 -4.86 -6.08
C PRO A 294 17.18 -4.85 -6.82
N PRO A 295 18.20 -5.51 -6.26
CA PRO A 295 19.47 -5.76 -6.95
C PRO A 295 19.29 -6.32 -8.37
N GLU A 296 20.10 -5.86 -9.33
CA GLU A 296 20.00 -6.24 -10.75
C GLU A 296 20.15 -7.75 -10.98
N ASN A 297 20.98 -8.41 -10.17
CA ASN A 297 21.17 -9.86 -10.18
C ASN A 297 19.94 -10.66 -9.73
N ILE A 298 18.93 -10.04 -9.11
CA ILE A 298 17.63 -10.68 -8.82
C ILE A 298 16.67 -10.49 -10.01
N ILE A 299 16.79 -9.38 -10.75
CA ILE A 299 15.91 -9.02 -11.86
C ILE A 299 16.20 -9.87 -13.12
N ASP A 300 17.46 -10.22 -13.36
CA ASP A 300 17.88 -11.00 -14.54
C ASP A 300 17.64 -12.52 -14.42
N SER A 301 17.47 -13.03 -13.20
CA SER A 301 17.35 -14.48 -12.96
C SER A 301 15.95 -14.93 -12.58
N ASP A 302 15.16 -14.09 -11.91
CA ASP A 302 13.97 -14.55 -11.21
C ASP A 302 12.73 -13.74 -11.61
N GLY A 303 11.99 -14.27 -12.60
CA GLY A 303 10.60 -13.89 -12.79
C GLY A 303 9.79 -14.36 -11.58
N PHE A 304 9.08 -13.46 -10.91
CA PHE A 304 8.17 -13.84 -9.84
C PHE A 304 6.88 -14.39 -10.46
N LEU A 305 6.59 -15.68 -10.23
CA LEU A 305 5.28 -16.24 -10.52
C LEU A 305 4.31 -15.84 -9.42
N CYS A 306 3.53 -14.78 -9.64
CA CYS A 306 2.40 -14.48 -8.77
C CYS A 306 1.16 -15.23 -9.28
N LEU A 307 0.76 -16.26 -8.54
CA LEU A 307 -0.54 -16.90 -8.72
C LEU A 307 -1.61 -15.94 -8.20
N SER A 308 -2.39 -15.34 -9.10
CA SER A 308 -3.52 -14.53 -8.68
C SER A 308 -4.63 -15.45 -8.16
N SER A 309 -5.03 -15.28 -6.89
CA SER A 309 -6.24 -15.89 -6.35
C SER A 309 -7.45 -15.17 -6.92
N ILE A 310 -8.00 -15.64 -8.05
CA ILE A 310 -9.27 -15.13 -8.56
C ILE A 310 -10.40 -15.73 -7.71
N GLU A 311 -11.15 -14.87 -7.02
CA GLU A 311 -12.36 -15.18 -6.26
C GLU A 311 -13.50 -15.63 -7.22
N SER A 312 -13.51 -16.89 -7.67
CA SER A 312 -14.72 -17.50 -8.25
C SER A 312 -14.57 -19.02 -8.44
N THR A 313 -15.47 -19.77 -7.80
CA THR A 313 -15.59 -21.24 -7.88
C THR A 313 -16.11 -21.77 -9.23
N THR A 314 -16.36 -20.91 -10.22
CA THR A 314 -16.90 -21.34 -11.53
C THR A 314 -15.92 -21.22 -12.69
N ARG A 315 -14.72 -20.67 -12.48
CA ARG A 315 -13.71 -20.53 -13.54
C ARG A 315 -12.33 -20.87 -13.01
N ARG A 316 -11.81 -22.02 -13.44
CA ARG A 316 -10.38 -22.38 -13.31
C ARG A 316 -9.59 -21.48 -14.24
N LEU A 317 -9.26 -20.27 -13.81
CA LEU A 317 -8.38 -19.37 -14.55
C LEU A 317 -6.99 -19.45 -13.91
N PHE A 318 -6.05 -20.09 -14.62
CA PHE A 318 -4.63 -19.91 -14.36
C PHE A 318 -4.22 -18.56 -14.93
N GLY A 319 -4.13 -17.55 -14.06
CA GLY A 319 -3.39 -16.32 -14.36
C GLY A 319 -1.98 -16.48 -13.81
N ALA A 320 -0.99 -16.63 -14.70
CA ALA A 320 0.40 -16.46 -14.30
C ALA A 320 0.77 -15.00 -14.56
N LEU A 321 0.88 -14.21 -13.49
CA LEU A 321 1.43 -12.87 -13.60
C LEU A 321 2.94 -13.00 -13.70
N PHE A 322 3.48 -12.67 -14.87
CA PHE A 322 4.92 -12.58 -15.09
C PHE A 322 5.32 -11.11 -15.01
N THR A 323 5.90 -10.71 -13.88
CA THR A 323 6.52 -9.40 -13.76
C THR A 323 7.96 -9.51 -14.21
N TYR A 324 8.29 -8.95 -15.37
CA TYR A 324 9.67 -8.78 -15.83
C TYR A 324 9.95 -7.31 -16.05
N ALA A 325 11.03 -6.81 -15.46
CA ALA A 325 11.52 -5.47 -15.75
C ALA A 325 12.61 -5.59 -16.83
N LYS A 326 12.28 -5.24 -18.08
CA LYS A 326 13.25 -5.14 -19.17
C LYS A 326 13.44 -3.66 -19.50
N GLU A 327 14.68 -3.16 -19.46
CA GLU A 327 14.96 -1.79 -19.87
C GLU A 327 14.58 -1.56 -21.34
N GLY A 328 13.91 -0.44 -21.61
CA GLY A 328 13.68 0.05 -22.97
C GLY A 328 12.35 -0.35 -23.64
N LEU A 329 11.48 -1.11 -22.97
CA LEU A 329 10.10 -1.33 -23.42
C LEU A 329 9.14 -0.74 -22.37
N GLU A 330 8.30 0.21 -22.77
CA GLU A 330 7.09 0.54 -22.02
C GLU A 330 6.19 -0.70 -22.04
N ILE A 331 6.21 -1.50 -20.97
CA ILE A 331 5.33 -2.64 -20.84
C ILE A 331 4.40 -2.34 -19.67
N GLU A 332 3.13 -2.15 -20.00
CA GLU A 332 2.03 -2.22 -19.05
C GLU A 332 2.06 -3.61 -18.39
N GLU A 333 1.89 -3.69 -17.07
CA GLU A 333 1.74 -4.97 -16.36
C GLU A 333 0.63 -5.80 -17.03
N GLU A 334 0.99 -6.84 -17.79
CA GLU A 334 0.02 -7.63 -18.54
C GLU A 334 -0.25 -8.95 -17.82
N VAL A 335 -1.47 -9.09 -17.29
CA VAL A 335 -1.95 -10.35 -16.72
C VAL A 335 -2.28 -11.30 -17.87
N GLN A 336 -1.48 -12.34 -18.04
CA GLN A 336 -1.73 -13.38 -19.04
C GLN A 336 -2.48 -14.55 -18.41
N ILE A 337 -3.66 -14.84 -18.93
CA ILE A 337 -4.50 -15.96 -18.50
C ILE A 337 -4.43 -17.08 -19.53
N TYR A 338 -3.84 -18.21 -19.16
CA TYR A 338 -3.68 -19.36 -20.04
C TYR A 338 -4.84 -20.33 -19.83
N GLN A 339 -5.78 -20.35 -20.78
CA GLN A 339 -6.96 -21.24 -20.73
C GLN A 339 -6.67 -22.65 -21.28
N ASP A 340 -5.51 -22.83 -21.91
CA ASP A 340 -5.09 -24.02 -22.64
C ASP A 340 -3.90 -24.76 -22.00
N VAL A 341 -3.51 -24.35 -20.78
CA VAL A 341 -2.51 -25.05 -19.96
C VAL A 341 -3.27 -25.75 -18.84
N GLU A 342 -3.30 -27.08 -18.86
CA GLU A 342 -3.88 -27.85 -17.76
C GLU A 342 -2.95 -27.80 -16.54
N PHE A 343 -3.53 -27.76 -15.33
CA PHE A 343 -2.79 -27.80 -14.08
C PHE A 343 -3.63 -28.43 -12.97
N SER A 344 -2.95 -28.99 -11.96
CA SER A 344 -3.52 -29.44 -10.70
C SER A 344 -2.82 -28.77 -9.53
N ILE A 345 -3.54 -28.57 -8.43
CA ILE A 345 -2.97 -28.10 -7.15
C ILE A 345 -3.10 -29.24 -6.17
N HIS A 346 -1.98 -29.79 -5.70
CA HIS A 346 -1.91 -30.88 -4.72
C HIS A 346 -0.96 -30.48 -3.59
N GLU A 347 -1.49 -30.48 -2.36
CA GLU A 347 -0.71 -30.19 -1.14
C GLU A 347 0.06 -28.85 -1.18
N GLY A 348 -0.51 -27.82 -1.82
CA GLY A 348 0.15 -26.51 -1.98
C GLY A 348 1.19 -26.46 -3.10
N THR A 349 1.35 -27.55 -3.84
CA THR A 349 2.22 -27.64 -5.02
C THR A 349 1.38 -27.52 -6.29
N LEU A 350 1.81 -26.64 -7.20
CA LEU A 350 1.24 -26.54 -8.53
C LEU A 350 1.91 -27.59 -9.42
N GLU A 351 1.13 -28.54 -9.94
CA GLU A 351 1.59 -29.55 -10.88
C GLU A 351 1.09 -29.21 -12.28
N ILE A 352 2.02 -29.05 -13.21
CA ILE A 352 1.73 -28.86 -14.63
C ILE A 352 2.13 -30.15 -15.36
N PRO A 353 1.21 -30.81 -16.08
CA PRO A 353 1.55 -32.01 -16.83
C PRO A 353 2.72 -31.75 -17.79
N ALA A 354 3.64 -32.71 -17.90
CA ALA A 354 4.84 -32.55 -18.73
C ALA A 354 4.53 -32.18 -20.19
N LYS A 355 3.38 -32.61 -20.71
CA LYS A 355 2.87 -32.25 -22.05
C LYS A 355 2.62 -30.75 -22.24
N ASP A 356 2.31 -30.02 -21.17
CA ASP A 356 1.93 -28.60 -21.21
C ASP A 356 3.08 -27.67 -20.77
N ILE A 357 4.13 -28.20 -20.14
CA ILE A 357 5.33 -27.44 -19.76
C ILE A 357 6.01 -26.82 -20.98
N GLY A 358 6.10 -27.55 -22.10
CA GLY A 358 6.69 -27.04 -23.33
C GLY A 358 5.91 -25.86 -23.92
N LEU A 359 4.57 -25.97 -23.93
CA LEU A 359 3.69 -24.91 -24.41
C LEU A 359 3.77 -23.66 -23.51
N LEU A 360 3.77 -23.86 -22.19
CA LEU A 360 3.92 -22.76 -21.23
C LEU A 360 5.29 -22.06 -21.40
N SER A 361 6.37 -22.83 -21.53
CA SER A 361 7.72 -22.30 -21.75
C SER A 361 7.83 -21.48 -23.03
N GLU A 362 7.23 -21.95 -24.13
CA GLU A 362 7.20 -21.23 -25.41
C GLU A 362 6.45 -19.89 -25.30
N LYS A 363 5.30 -19.89 -24.62
CA LYS A 363 4.50 -18.67 -24.41
C LYS A 363 5.21 -17.65 -23.53
N ILE A 364 5.87 -18.10 -22.45
CA ILE A 364 6.70 -17.24 -21.61
C ILE A 364 7.88 -16.68 -22.42
N SER A 365 8.55 -17.50 -23.24
CA SER A 365 9.68 -17.08 -24.06
C SER A 365 9.31 -16.00 -25.07
N LYS A 366 8.13 -16.11 -25.68
CA LYS A 366 7.56 -15.08 -26.57
C LYS A 366 7.28 -13.76 -25.84
N LEU A 367 6.82 -13.80 -24.59
CA LEU A 367 6.54 -12.62 -23.78
C LEU A 367 7.82 -11.88 -23.36
N ILE A 368 8.88 -12.60 -22.98
CA ILE A 368 10.18 -11.99 -22.59
C ILE A 368 11.01 -11.53 -23.80
N GLY A 369 10.51 -11.75 -25.03
CA GLY A 369 11.16 -11.37 -26.27
C GLY A 369 12.46 -12.12 -26.55
N LYS A 370 12.59 -13.36 -26.06
CA LYS A 370 13.64 -14.29 -26.50
C LYS A 370 13.10 -15.05 -27.72
N GLY A 371 13.37 -14.49 -28.90
CA GLY A 371 13.30 -15.17 -30.20
C GLY A 371 14.68 -15.66 -30.60
#